data_AF-A0A6A6Y1Q0-F1
#
_entry.id   AF-A0A6A6Y1Q0-F1
#
_cell.length_a   1.000
_cell.length_b   1.000
_cell.length_c   1.000
_cell.angle_alpha   90.00
_cell.angle_beta   90.00
_cell.angle_gamma   90.00
#
_symmetry.space_group_name_H-M   'P 1'
#
loop_
_entity.id
_entity.type
_entity.pdbx_description
1 polymer ?
#
loop_
_entity_poly.entity_id
_entity_poly.type
_entity_poly.pdbx_seq_one_letter_code
_entity_poly.pdbx_strand_id
1 'polypeptide(L)'
;MTSATDTIELQNRNGDTDGRNRLTPELYARLVLGFAKHSKHPVYPGKHYTALARLLTSPYQRLSTDAENPTVEETNPNAIYLYDLAVDSGKPERIHTFNTIDEIDHYDEESRRKEQGGRLIFLQGYLAPKWLNHNGSKFEIDPEFYLRHLDFSSSVVARALSNAFSAVLRRDYSRPHDVDDMTEYLKSLGQGKKVVPSDLIVRHFSVFDTHHFAIEQAVTMHVNYDNPGWTALIWLDQGRDLHLSRHGPWRDLQRGNASSLATQPIIQYRKRIALQGGGAPRPPNGQASSGHQLASTYGSSLRPEALDEIFRLAIASESQFLTFVLHEIKRAITDDQIQDLQHVLALVEDHCDHIRENLSSVKSGGHAKWPKAPKKLRATALANKEQLQKDLEYLLVYSEHLVDRCTGGISVMMNEAMFKQSQRAIEQTEATIKLRFAGFLFRASFRCDFFLFNVGEGGERDAFERLGLGCRVCGDVGAVICAVEVRSG
;
A
#
# COMPACT_ATOMS: atom_id res chain seq x y z
N MET A 1 -7.48 -0.72 58.59
CA MET A 1 -6.53 0.16 57.89
C MET A 1 -6.94 0.18 56.43
N THR A 2 -7.74 1.19 56.11
CA THR A 2 -8.52 1.39 54.88
C THR A 2 -8.02 2.69 54.26
N SER A 3 -7.52 2.66 53.02
CA SER A 3 -7.31 3.89 52.25
C SER A 3 -7.17 3.64 50.75
N ALA A 4 -8.09 4.27 50.01
CA ALA A 4 -7.97 4.84 48.66
C ALA A 4 -7.80 3.90 47.46
N THR A 5 -8.90 3.24 47.10
CA THR A 5 -9.23 2.90 45.71
C THR A 5 -9.84 4.14 45.06
N ASP A 6 -9.04 4.95 44.36
CA ASP A 6 -9.53 6.02 43.49
C ASP A 6 -10.12 5.41 42.22
N THR A 7 -11.34 4.90 42.36
CA THR A 7 -12.27 4.72 41.25
C THR A 7 -12.66 6.13 40.80
N ILE A 8 -12.52 6.43 39.51
CA ILE A 8 -13.07 7.65 38.92
C ILE A 8 -14.60 7.55 39.06
N GLU A 9 -15.11 8.08 40.17
CA GLU A 9 -16.50 8.45 40.31
C GLU A 9 -16.79 9.54 39.28
N LEU A 10 -17.43 9.14 38.19
CA LEU A 10 -18.33 10.01 37.45
C LEU A 10 -19.34 10.55 38.47
N GLN A 11 -19.08 11.75 38.99
CA GLN A 11 -20.04 12.53 39.75
C GLN A 11 -21.21 12.91 38.83
N ASN A 12 -22.12 11.96 38.62
CA ASN A 12 -23.53 12.23 38.41
C ASN A 12 -24.16 12.26 39.80
N ARG A 13 -24.38 13.46 40.34
CA ARG A 13 -25.25 13.66 41.50
C ARG A 13 -26.48 14.48 41.08
N ASN A 14 -27.60 13.78 41.20
CA ASN A 14 -28.95 14.26 41.48
C ASN A 14 -29.84 14.62 40.28
N GLY A 15 -30.68 13.63 39.93
CA GLY A 15 -32.12 13.89 39.87
C GLY A 15 -32.69 14.42 38.57
N ASP A 16 -32.31 13.88 37.42
CA ASP A 16 -33.15 13.94 36.22
C ASP A 16 -32.86 12.72 35.33
N THR A 17 -33.74 11.72 35.37
CA THR A 17 -33.54 10.42 34.68
C THR A 17 -33.96 10.44 33.21
N ASP A 18 -34.20 11.62 32.61
CA ASP A 18 -34.57 11.75 31.19
C ASP A 18 -33.49 12.45 30.32
N GLY A 19 -32.35 12.82 30.90
CA GLY A 19 -31.22 13.40 30.17
C GLY A 19 -30.03 12.45 30.14
N ARG A 20 -29.97 11.48 29.21
CA ARG A 20 -28.65 10.96 28.81
C ARG A 20 -27.86 12.18 28.34
N ASN A 21 -26.84 12.58 29.10
CA ASN A 21 -25.91 13.64 28.69
C ASN A 21 -25.43 13.30 27.28
N ARG A 22 -26.02 13.95 26.27
CA ARG A 22 -25.66 13.72 24.87
C ARG A 22 -24.18 14.02 24.76
N LEU A 23 -23.44 13.06 24.23
CA LEU A 23 -22.01 13.21 24.03
C LEU A 23 -21.83 14.37 23.04
N THR A 24 -21.25 15.49 23.48
CA THR A 24 -20.94 16.60 22.57
C THR A 24 -19.62 16.32 21.85
N PRO A 25 -19.37 16.92 20.67
CA PRO A 25 -18.11 16.77 19.95
C PRO A 25 -16.88 17.11 20.81
N GLU A 26 -16.97 18.16 21.63
CA GLU A 26 -15.90 18.60 22.53
C GLU A 26 -15.72 17.67 23.71
N LEU A 27 -16.81 17.07 24.21
CA LEU A 27 -16.73 16.06 25.26
C LEU A 27 -16.09 14.78 24.72
N TYR A 28 -16.46 14.34 23.51
CA TYR A 28 -15.85 13.19 22.83
C TYR A 28 -14.32 13.35 22.74
N ALA A 29 -13.85 14.45 22.15
CA ALA A 29 -12.41 14.73 22.02
C ALA A 29 -11.70 14.77 23.38
N ARG A 30 -12.32 15.38 24.39
CA ARG A 30 -11.76 15.46 25.75
C ARG A 30 -11.69 14.09 26.43
N LEU A 31 -12.66 13.21 26.23
CA LEU A 31 -12.64 11.85 26.77
C LEU A 31 -11.50 11.04 26.16
N VAL A 32 -11.30 11.13 24.83
CA VAL A 32 -10.17 10.47 24.14
C VAL A 32 -8.83 11.02 24.64
N LEU A 33 -8.70 12.34 24.77
CA LEU A 33 -7.50 12.96 25.34
C LEU A 33 -7.27 12.58 26.80
N GLY A 34 -8.33 12.52 27.59
CA GLY A 34 -8.32 12.05 28.97
C GLY A 34 -7.74 10.65 29.00
N PHE A 35 -8.34 9.69 28.30
CA PHE A 35 -7.87 8.32 28.24
C PHE A 35 -6.40 8.22 27.77
N ALA A 36 -6.03 8.97 26.72
CA ALA A 36 -4.66 8.98 26.20
C ALA A 36 -3.60 9.40 27.23
N LYS A 37 -3.95 10.35 28.12
CA LYS A 37 -3.07 10.81 29.21
C LYS A 37 -2.99 9.80 30.36
N HIS A 38 -4.02 8.97 30.55
CA HIS A 38 -4.05 7.98 31.63
C HIS A 38 -3.22 6.74 31.24
N SER A 39 -1.90 6.83 31.38
CA SER A 39 -1.00 5.70 31.16
C SER A 39 -0.87 4.74 32.35
N LYS A 40 -1.63 4.98 33.43
CA LYS A 40 -1.50 4.26 34.70
C LYS A 40 -2.37 3.01 34.80
N HIS A 41 -3.32 2.78 33.88
CA HIS A 41 -4.07 1.53 33.87
C HIS A 41 -3.17 0.41 33.33
N PRO A 42 -2.80 -0.60 34.14
CA PRO A 42 -1.79 -1.59 33.74
C PRO A 42 -2.26 -2.49 32.58
N VAL A 43 -3.58 -2.65 32.42
CA VAL A 43 -4.18 -3.54 31.40
C VAL A 43 -4.62 -2.79 30.14
N TYR A 44 -4.87 -1.48 30.22
CA TYR A 44 -5.44 -0.68 29.13
C TYR A 44 -4.69 0.65 29.02
N PRO A 45 -3.42 0.63 28.58
CA PRO A 45 -2.61 1.84 28.54
C PRO A 45 -3.12 2.77 27.44
N GLY A 46 -3.64 3.95 27.77
CA GLY A 46 -4.19 4.87 26.76
C GLY A 46 -3.17 5.50 25.81
N LYS A 47 -1.85 5.29 26.03
CA LYS A 47 -0.78 5.97 25.27
C LYS A 47 -0.90 5.84 23.75
N HIS A 48 -1.43 4.72 23.24
CA HIS A 48 -1.63 4.51 21.79
C HIS A 48 -2.63 5.50 21.17
N TYR A 49 -3.57 6.06 21.95
CA TYR A 49 -4.47 7.13 21.49
C TYR A 49 -3.84 8.51 21.43
N THR A 50 -2.58 8.71 21.82
CA THR A 50 -1.98 10.05 21.92
C THR A 50 -2.02 10.82 20.60
N ALA A 51 -1.74 10.14 19.48
CA ALA A 51 -1.77 10.76 18.14
C ALA A 51 -3.19 11.17 17.75
N LEU A 52 -4.17 10.26 17.91
CA LEU A 52 -5.57 10.56 17.65
C LEU A 52 -6.10 11.66 18.56
N ALA A 53 -5.86 11.58 19.87
CA ALA A 53 -6.25 12.61 20.82
C ALA A 53 -5.72 13.99 20.45
N ARG A 54 -4.46 14.07 20.01
CA ARG A 54 -3.87 15.32 19.51
C ARG A 54 -4.59 15.79 18.25
N LEU A 55 -4.87 14.89 17.30
CA LEU A 55 -5.61 15.25 16.08
C LEU A 55 -7.00 15.80 16.41
N LEU A 56 -7.77 15.09 17.23
CA LEU A 56 -9.14 15.45 17.62
C LEU A 56 -9.21 16.76 18.41
N THR A 57 -8.14 17.14 19.13
CA THR A 57 -8.08 18.38 19.92
C THR A 57 -7.35 19.52 19.23
N SER A 58 -6.72 19.27 18.08
CA SER A 58 -6.02 20.32 17.34
C SER A 58 -7.02 21.24 16.65
N PRO A 59 -6.83 22.57 16.70
CA PRO A 59 -7.58 23.48 15.85
C PRO A 59 -7.27 23.11 14.38
N TYR A 60 -8.32 23.01 13.57
CA TYR A 60 -8.16 22.66 12.16
C TYR A 60 -7.41 23.81 11.46
N GLN A 61 -6.19 23.54 11.00
CA GLN A 61 -5.38 24.51 10.25
C GLN A 61 -5.57 24.29 8.76
N ARG A 62 -6.35 25.17 8.14
CA ARG A 62 -6.58 25.15 6.69
C ARG A 62 -5.29 25.52 5.94
N LEU A 63 -5.06 24.90 4.78
CA LEU A 63 -4.18 25.50 3.78
C LEU A 63 -4.78 26.85 3.42
N SER A 64 -4.12 27.93 3.86
CA SER A 64 -4.43 29.29 3.42
C SER A 64 -4.23 29.37 1.91
N THR A 65 -5.29 29.12 1.15
CA THR A 65 -5.40 29.59 -0.23
C THR A 65 -6.19 30.89 -0.16
N ASP A 66 -5.51 32.00 0.12
CA ASP A 66 -5.83 33.41 -0.21
C ASP A 66 -7.30 33.87 -0.36
N ALA A 67 -8.26 33.33 0.41
CA ALA A 67 -9.67 33.68 0.27
C ALA A 67 -10.33 33.99 1.62
N GLU A 68 -10.78 35.23 1.74
CA GLU A 68 -11.46 35.89 2.88
C GLU A 68 -12.86 35.31 3.22
N ASN A 69 -13.13 34.03 3.00
CA ASN A 69 -14.44 33.42 3.29
C ASN A 69 -14.38 32.29 4.33
N PRO A 70 -14.65 32.58 5.62
CA PRO A 70 -14.67 31.59 6.70
C PRO A 70 -15.82 30.57 6.61
N THR A 71 -16.84 30.78 5.76
CA THR A 71 -18.02 29.91 5.65
C THR A 71 -17.79 28.57 4.96
N VAL A 72 -16.62 28.36 4.32
CA VAL A 72 -16.31 27.10 3.61
C VAL A 72 -15.80 26.02 4.59
N GLU A 73 -15.57 26.32 5.87
CA GLU A 73 -15.06 25.32 6.85
C GLU A 73 -16.02 24.16 7.12
N GLU A 74 -17.30 24.33 6.80
CA GLU A 74 -18.36 23.37 7.13
C GLU A 74 -18.83 22.54 5.94
N THR A 75 -18.38 22.86 4.72
CA THR A 75 -18.74 22.10 3.53
C THR A 75 -17.68 21.03 3.25
N ASN A 76 -18.06 19.76 3.39
CA ASN A 76 -17.29 18.64 2.90
C ASN A 76 -18.16 17.89 1.87
N PRO A 77 -18.13 18.32 0.60
CA PRO A 77 -19.04 17.79 -0.40
C PRO A 77 -18.85 16.28 -0.53
N ASN A 78 -19.94 15.53 -0.41
CA ASN A 78 -19.99 14.09 -0.60
C ASN A 78 -19.13 13.26 0.37
N ALA A 79 -18.87 13.77 1.57
CA ALA A 79 -18.01 13.07 2.53
C ALA A 79 -18.70 11.93 3.26
N ILE A 80 -20.03 12.05 3.47
CA ILE A 80 -20.79 11.12 4.29
C ILE A 80 -22.05 10.69 3.57
N TYR A 81 -22.24 9.37 3.47
CA TYR A 81 -23.46 8.76 2.95
C TYR A 81 -24.07 7.86 4.01
N LEU A 82 -25.36 8.05 4.29
CA LEU A 82 -26.11 7.21 5.19
C LEU A 82 -27.15 6.41 4.40
N TYR A 83 -27.10 5.10 4.56
CA TYR A 83 -28.00 4.14 3.97
C TYR A 83 -28.84 3.48 5.04
N ASP A 84 -30.16 3.62 4.94
CA ASP A 84 -31.10 2.86 5.77
C ASP A 84 -31.47 1.57 5.06
N LEU A 85 -31.22 0.42 5.68
CA LEU A 85 -31.52 -0.89 5.13
C LEU A 85 -32.89 -1.36 5.64
N ALA A 86 -33.81 -1.62 4.71
CA ALA A 86 -35.11 -2.18 5.06
C ALA A 86 -34.97 -3.63 5.56
N VAL A 87 -35.64 -3.93 6.68
CA VAL A 87 -35.59 -5.22 7.40
C VAL A 87 -35.91 -6.42 6.50
N ASP A 88 -36.83 -6.23 5.55
CA ASP A 88 -37.37 -7.32 4.72
C ASP A 88 -36.70 -7.46 3.36
N SER A 89 -36.09 -6.41 2.81
CA SER A 89 -35.58 -6.43 1.42
C SER A 89 -34.06 -6.52 1.34
N GLY A 90 -33.33 -6.15 2.40
CA GLY A 90 -31.87 -6.03 2.38
C GLY A 90 -31.36 -4.97 1.38
N LYS A 91 -32.26 -4.19 0.78
CA LYS A 91 -31.93 -3.09 -0.12
C LYS A 91 -31.96 -1.78 0.67
N PRO A 92 -31.10 -0.82 0.29
CA PRO A 92 -31.20 0.52 0.83
C PRO A 92 -32.52 1.13 0.42
N GLU A 93 -33.29 1.55 1.42
CA GLU A 93 -34.58 2.20 1.25
C GLU A 93 -34.41 3.71 1.02
N ARG A 94 -33.37 4.28 1.64
CA ARG A 94 -33.07 5.71 1.56
C ARG A 94 -31.57 5.96 1.63
N ILE A 95 -31.13 6.93 0.83
CA ILE A 95 -29.76 7.44 0.81
C ILE A 95 -29.83 8.90 1.26
N HIS A 96 -29.05 9.26 2.27
CA HIS A 96 -28.83 10.64 2.67
C HIS A 96 -27.37 10.97 2.42
N THR A 97 -27.12 12.12 1.79
CA THR A 97 -25.78 12.65 1.59
C THR A 97 -25.67 13.89 2.46
N PHE A 98 -24.65 13.92 3.30
CA PHE A 98 -24.38 15.07 4.17
C PHE A 98 -23.15 15.80 3.66
N ASN A 99 -23.35 17.07 3.33
CA ASN A 99 -22.30 17.99 2.90
C ASN A 99 -21.89 18.94 4.02
N THR A 100 -22.75 19.12 5.03
CA THR A 100 -22.48 19.97 6.19
C THR A 100 -22.75 19.28 7.51
N ILE A 101 -22.11 19.77 8.57
CA ILE A 101 -22.34 19.29 9.94
C ILE A 101 -23.78 19.61 10.37
N ASP A 102 -24.30 20.77 10.00
CA ASP A 102 -25.67 21.18 10.30
C ASP A 102 -26.69 20.19 9.72
N GLU A 103 -26.49 19.69 8.51
CA GLU A 103 -27.37 18.67 7.92
C GLU A 103 -27.41 17.37 8.77
N ILE A 104 -26.30 17.01 9.43
CA ILE A 104 -26.23 15.86 10.34
C ILE A 104 -26.92 16.16 11.68
N ASP A 105 -26.81 17.39 12.19
CA ASP A 105 -27.50 17.78 13.41
C ASP A 105 -29.01 17.77 13.25
N HIS A 106 -29.50 18.27 12.11
CA HIS A 106 -30.92 18.26 11.75
C HIS A 106 -31.42 16.87 11.35
N TYR A 107 -30.53 15.89 11.19
CA TYR A 107 -30.92 14.50 11.00
C TYR A 107 -31.57 13.94 12.27
N ASP A 108 -32.90 13.79 12.21
CA ASP A 108 -33.72 13.24 13.29
C ASP A 108 -33.55 11.72 13.40
N GLU A 109 -32.67 11.31 14.32
CA GLU A 109 -32.47 9.91 14.67
C GLU A 109 -33.64 9.31 15.47
N GLU A 110 -34.35 10.12 16.26
CA GLU A 110 -35.30 9.64 17.27
C GLU A 110 -36.58 9.12 16.63
N SER A 111 -37.04 9.75 15.56
CA SER A 111 -38.14 9.22 14.76
C SER A 111 -37.80 7.85 14.14
N ARG A 112 -36.51 7.52 13.97
CA ARG A 112 -36.03 6.37 13.18
C ARG A 112 -35.47 5.22 14.00
N ARG A 113 -35.08 5.44 15.27
CA ARG A 113 -34.80 4.36 16.24
C ARG A 113 -35.99 3.40 16.44
N LYS A 114 -37.19 3.81 16.04
CA LYS A 114 -38.41 3.01 16.09
C LYS A 114 -38.45 1.91 15.01
N GLU A 115 -37.63 2.00 13.97
CA GLU A 115 -37.53 1.01 12.89
C GLU A 115 -36.39 0.02 13.20
N GLN A 116 -36.68 -1.29 13.24
CA GLN A 116 -35.73 -2.37 13.59
C GLN A 116 -34.73 -2.69 12.46
N GLY A 117 -34.16 -1.66 11.83
CA GLY A 117 -33.33 -1.76 10.62
C GLY A 117 -31.81 -1.76 10.85
N GLY A 118 -31.08 -2.17 9.83
CA GLY A 118 -29.63 -1.98 9.73
C GLY A 118 -29.31 -0.64 9.08
N ARG A 119 -28.23 0.02 9.48
CA ARG A 119 -27.76 1.27 8.87
C ARG A 119 -26.33 1.12 8.40
N LEU A 120 -25.99 1.76 7.27
CA LEU A 120 -24.61 1.89 6.82
C LEU A 120 -24.25 3.36 6.75
N ILE A 121 -23.10 3.72 7.29
CA ILE A 121 -22.55 5.07 7.22
C ILE A 121 -21.23 4.97 6.48
N PHE A 122 -21.14 5.52 5.28
CA PHE A 122 -19.89 5.66 4.54
C PHE A 122 -19.25 6.99 4.89
N LEU A 123 -17.97 6.95 5.23
CA LEU A 123 -17.08 8.09 5.35
C LEU A 123 -16.10 8.03 4.17
N GLN A 124 -15.88 9.14 3.47
CA GLN A 124 -14.99 9.21 2.31
C GLN A 124 -13.81 10.15 2.54
N GLY A 125 -12.62 9.66 2.18
CA GLY A 125 -11.36 10.39 2.20
C GLY A 125 -10.95 10.82 3.61
N TYR A 126 -10.07 11.80 3.67
CA TYR A 126 -9.63 12.39 4.92
C TYR A 126 -10.72 13.28 5.54
N LEU A 127 -11.07 13.01 6.80
CA LEU A 127 -12.00 13.82 7.57
C LEU A 127 -11.26 14.77 8.51
N ALA A 128 -11.66 16.04 8.49
CA ALA A 128 -11.12 17.03 9.43
C ALA A 128 -11.52 16.70 10.88
N PRO A 129 -10.74 17.13 11.89
CA PRO A 129 -11.03 16.86 13.31
C PRO A 129 -12.45 17.25 13.74
N LYS A 130 -12.99 18.37 13.24
CA LYS A 130 -14.37 18.81 13.54
C LYS A 130 -15.39 17.75 13.10
N TRP A 131 -15.23 17.18 11.91
CA TRP A 131 -16.07 16.09 11.41
C TRP A 131 -15.88 14.81 12.21
N LEU A 132 -14.65 14.42 12.55
CA LEU A 132 -14.40 13.22 13.35
C LEU A 132 -15.03 13.30 14.74
N ASN A 133 -14.88 14.44 15.42
CA ASN A 133 -15.50 14.68 16.71
C ASN A 133 -17.03 14.66 16.61
N HIS A 134 -17.58 15.32 15.59
CA HIS A 134 -19.01 15.41 15.40
C HIS A 134 -19.65 14.04 15.12
N ASN A 135 -19.10 13.29 14.15
CA ASN A 135 -19.57 11.94 13.87
C ASN A 135 -19.35 11.01 15.05
N GLY A 136 -18.20 11.15 15.74
CA GLY A 136 -17.85 10.33 16.88
C GLY A 136 -18.82 10.52 18.04
N SER A 137 -19.26 11.75 18.27
CA SER A 137 -20.22 12.07 19.30
C SER A 137 -21.66 11.74 18.90
N LYS A 138 -22.06 12.03 17.65
CA LYS A 138 -23.41 11.80 17.12
C LYS A 138 -23.73 10.30 17.02
N PHE A 139 -22.82 9.52 16.43
CA PHE A 139 -23.00 8.10 16.17
C PHE A 139 -22.30 7.19 17.19
N GLU A 140 -21.80 7.77 18.29
CA GLU A 140 -21.10 7.06 19.37
C GLU A 140 -19.97 6.14 18.85
N ILE A 141 -19.18 6.63 17.90
CA ILE A 141 -18.14 5.84 17.22
C ILE A 141 -16.99 5.59 18.19
N ASP A 142 -16.59 4.33 18.32
CA ASP A 142 -15.41 3.94 19.11
C ASP A 142 -14.15 4.66 18.58
N PRO A 143 -13.42 5.42 19.40
CA PRO A 143 -12.16 6.06 18.99
C PRO A 143 -11.15 5.08 18.40
N GLU A 144 -11.20 3.80 18.78
CA GLU A 144 -10.37 2.74 18.21
C GLU A 144 -10.57 2.60 16.70
N PHE A 145 -11.80 2.80 16.20
CA PHE A 145 -12.07 2.76 14.77
C PHE A 145 -11.30 3.86 14.03
N TYR A 146 -11.34 5.09 14.55
CA TYR A 146 -10.58 6.18 13.97
C TYR A 146 -9.08 5.98 14.10
N LEU A 147 -8.62 5.47 15.24
CA LEU A 147 -7.21 5.16 15.45
C LEU A 147 -6.72 4.16 14.41
N ARG A 148 -7.41 3.03 14.24
CA ARG A 148 -7.03 2.00 13.27
C ARG A 148 -7.06 2.49 11.83
N HIS A 149 -8.08 3.26 11.47
CA HIS A 149 -8.14 3.81 10.12
C HIS A 149 -7.05 4.87 9.90
N LEU A 150 -6.70 5.69 10.89
CA LEU A 150 -5.68 6.74 10.76
C LEU A 150 -4.27 6.27 11.18
N ASP A 151 -4.10 4.99 11.50
CA ASP A 151 -2.78 4.45 11.85
C ASP A 151 -1.97 4.25 10.56
N PHE A 152 -1.18 5.26 10.24
CA PHE A 152 -0.23 5.21 9.13
C PHE A 152 1.11 4.56 9.50
N SER A 153 1.29 4.15 10.76
CA SER A 153 2.56 3.67 11.30
C SER A 153 2.63 2.17 11.50
N SER A 154 1.49 1.48 11.47
CA SER A 154 1.42 0.04 11.68
C SER A 154 1.25 -0.72 10.37
N SER A 155 2.21 -1.59 10.06
CA SER A 155 2.04 -2.69 9.11
C SER A 155 1.24 -3.87 9.69
N VAL A 156 0.87 -3.85 10.99
CA VAL A 156 0.41 -5.05 11.73
C VAL A 156 -0.75 -4.76 12.70
N VAL A 157 -1.80 -4.03 12.31
CA VAL A 157 -3.00 -3.98 13.17
C VAL A 157 -4.12 -4.73 12.50
N ALA A 158 -4.65 -5.72 13.24
CA ALA A 158 -5.92 -6.42 13.06
C ALA A 158 -6.98 -5.52 12.42
N ARG A 159 -6.95 -5.46 11.10
CA ARG A 159 -7.77 -4.62 10.26
C ARG A 159 -9.13 -5.31 10.24
N ALA A 160 -10.13 -4.64 10.79
CA ALA A 160 -11.51 -5.02 10.54
C ALA A 160 -11.77 -4.80 9.04
N LEU A 161 -11.50 -5.86 8.26
CA LEU A 161 -11.68 -5.99 6.81
C LEU A 161 -11.08 -4.80 6.05
N SER A 162 -9.78 -4.57 6.20
CA SER A 162 -9.08 -3.61 5.35
C SER A 162 -8.77 -4.23 4.02
N ASN A 163 -9.48 -3.73 3.02
CA ASN A 163 -9.20 -4.07 1.64
C ASN A 163 -8.29 -3.00 1.05
N ALA A 164 -7.13 -3.42 0.54
CA ALA A 164 -6.27 -2.56 -0.25
C ALA A 164 -6.87 -2.39 -1.65
N PHE A 165 -7.03 -1.15 -2.09
CA PHE A 165 -7.33 -0.80 -3.46
C PHE A 165 -6.04 -0.42 -4.15
N SER A 166 -5.55 -1.30 -5.02
CA SER A 166 -4.42 -1.02 -5.89
C SER A 166 -4.90 -0.50 -7.24
N ALA A 167 -4.74 0.80 -7.50
CA ALA A 167 -5.06 1.39 -8.81
C ALA A 167 -3.78 1.58 -9.64
N VAL A 168 -3.70 0.88 -10.78
CA VAL A 168 -2.61 1.06 -11.74
C VAL A 168 -2.85 2.31 -12.59
N LEU A 169 -1.83 3.16 -12.71
CA LEU A 169 -1.90 4.47 -13.37
C LEU A 169 -0.78 4.62 -14.41
N ARG A 170 -1.07 5.29 -15.54
CA ARG A 170 -0.15 5.39 -16.69
C ARG A 170 0.42 6.77 -16.98
N ARG A 171 1.74 6.97 -16.82
CA ARG A 171 2.47 8.20 -17.27
C ARG A 171 3.99 8.09 -17.16
N ASP A 172 4.73 8.68 -18.10
CA ASP A 172 6.19 8.92 -18.09
C ASP A 172 6.70 9.48 -16.76
N TYR A 173 7.43 8.65 -16.00
CA TYR A 173 7.98 9.00 -14.70
C TYR A 173 9.46 8.62 -14.56
N SER A 174 10.24 9.50 -13.93
CA SER A 174 11.63 9.20 -13.53
C SER A 174 11.63 8.78 -12.06
N ARG A 175 12.13 7.58 -11.74
CA ARG A 175 12.13 7.02 -10.37
C ARG A 175 12.72 8.02 -9.36
N PRO A 176 11.95 8.52 -8.39
CA PRO A 176 12.43 9.45 -7.37
C PRO A 176 12.89 8.67 -6.12
N HIS A 177 13.37 9.42 -5.14
CA HIS A 177 13.60 8.96 -3.76
C HIS A 177 12.25 8.74 -3.04
N ASP A 178 11.53 7.65 -3.34
CA ASP A 178 10.11 7.47 -2.99
C ASP A 178 9.80 7.25 -1.48
N VAL A 179 10.71 6.63 -0.71
CA VAL A 179 10.39 6.17 0.66
C VAL A 179 10.29 7.32 1.66
N ASP A 180 11.18 8.32 1.54
CA ASP A 180 11.20 9.48 2.44
C ASP A 180 10.00 10.39 2.20
N ASP A 181 9.60 10.57 0.94
CA ASP A 181 8.45 11.38 0.53
C ASP A 181 7.13 10.76 1.02
N MET A 182 6.96 9.43 0.94
CA MET A 182 5.78 8.75 1.49
C MET A 182 5.72 8.89 3.01
N THR A 183 6.85 8.74 3.69
CA THR A 183 6.91 8.87 5.16
C THR A 183 6.55 10.28 5.59
N GLU A 184 7.05 11.31 4.90
CA GLU A 184 6.69 12.71 5.16
C GLU A 184 5.20 12.96 4.88
N TYR A 185 4.69 12.45 3.75
CA TYR A 185 3.28 12.53 3.38
C TYR A 185 2.38 11.96 4.49
N LEU A 186 2.58 10.70 4.88
CA LEU A 186 1.79 10.03 5.91
C LEU A 186 1.92 10.69 7.29
N LYS A 187 3.13 11.10 7.68
CA LYS A 187 3.36 11.84 8.92
C LYS A 187 2.57 13.15 8.95
N SER A 188 2.54 13.86 7.84
CA SER A 188 1.83 15.13 7.73
C SER A 188 0.31 14.96 7.68
N LEU A 189 -0.18 13.87 7.08
CA LEU A 189 -1.58 13.46 7.10
C LEU A 189 -2.04 13.13 8.53
N GLY A 190 -1.27 12.35 9.28
CA GLY A 190 -1.53 12.04 10.69
C GLY A 190 -1.48 13.25 11.62
N GLN A 191 -0.78 14.31 11.23
CA GLN A 191 -0.79 15.60 11.94
C GLN A 191 -1.93 16.52 11.51
N GLY A 192 -2.73 16.15 10.51
CA GLY A 192 -3.76 17.00 9.91
C GLY A 192 -3.23 18.29 9.30
N LYS A 193 -1.93 18.36 9.01
CA LYS A 193 -1.30 19.54 8.42
C LYS A 193 -1.51 19.51 6.93
N LYS A 194 -1.96 20.62 6.36
CA LYS A 194 -2.07 20.78 4.91
C LYS A 194 -3.02 19.77 4.22
N VAL A 195 -4.10 19.37 4.89
CA VAL A 195 -5.07 18.41 4.35
C VAL A 195 -6.42 19.08 4.19
N VAL A 196 -7.05 18.87 3.04
CA VAL A 196 -8.39 19.34 2.75
C VAL A 196 -9.38 18.21 3.05
N PRO A 197 -10.60 18.51 3.54
CA PRO A 197 -11.60 17.48 3.76
C PRO A 197 -11.92 16.72 2.46
N SER A 198 -12.19 15.43 2.60
CA SER A 198 -12.32 14.47 1.49
C SER A 198 -11.06 14.29 0.65
N ASP A 199 -9.87 14.71 1.08
CA ASP A 199 -8.65 14.34 0.36
C ASP A 199 -8.51 12.82 0.26
N LEU A 200 -8.05 12.34 -0.88
CA LEU A 200 -7.65 10.95 -1.05
C LEU A 200 -6.56 10.59 -0.04
N ILE A 201 -6.70 9.43 0.60
CA ILE A 201 -5.63 8.86 1.42
C ILE A 201 -4.93 7.80 0.57
N VAL A 202 -3.61 7.96 0.38
CA VAL A 202 -2.73 6.96 -0.24
C VAL A 202 -1.88 6.36 0.86
N ARG A 203 -2.04 5.05 1.08
CA ARG A 203 -1.31 4.31 2.12
C ARG A 203 0.07 3.89 1.64
N HIS A 204 0.12 3.44 0.39
CA HIS A 204 1.35 2.99 -0.25
C HIS A 204 1.37 3.47 -1.69
N PHE A 205 2.58 3.72 -2.21
CA PHE A 205 2.81 4.19 -3.56
C PHE A 205 3.98 3.40 -4.15
N SER A 206 3.69 2.58 -5.17
CA SER A 206 4.68 1.70 -5.80
C SER A 206 4.86 2.09 -7.27
N VAL A 207 6.10 2.34 -7.69
CA VAL A 207 6.43 2.62 -9.09
C VAL A 207 7.08 1.39 -9.71
N PHE A 208 6.50 0.87 -10.78
CA PHE A 208 7.01 -0.33 -11.45
C PHE A 208 7.94 0.05 -12.60
N ASP A 209 7.48 0.94 -13.46
CA ASP A 209 8.22 1.42 -14.61
C ASP A 209 7.89 2.90 -14.90
N THR A 210 8.39 3.39 -16.04
CA THR A 210 8.12 4.77 -16.48
C THR A 210 6.66 5.01 -16.85
N HIS A 211 5.80 3.99 -16.90
CA HIS A 211 4.43 4.05 -17.36
C HIS A 211 3.44 3.46 -16.37
N HIS A 212 3.84 2.91 -15.24
CA HIS A 212 2.97 2.16 -14.35
C HIS A 212 3.38 2.40 -12.91
N PHE A 213 2.41 2.83 -12.12
CA PHE A 213 2.50 2.86 -10.67
C PHE A 213 1.19 2.38 -10.06
N ALA A 214 1.24 1.88 -8.83
CA ALA A 214 0.08 1.54 -8.04
C ALA A 214 -0.01 2.45 -6.81
N ILE A 215 -1.23 2.82 -6.45
CA ILE A 215 -1.55 3.41 -5.15
C ILE A 215 -2.34 2.38 -4.36
N GLU A 216 -2.05 2.21 -3.08
CA GLU A 216 -2.86 1.40 -2.16
C GLU A 216 -3.69 2.29 -1.26
N GLN A 217 -4.93 1.87 -1.03
CA GLN A 217 -5.90 2.60 -0.23
C GLN A 217 -6.74 1.62 0.58
N ALA A 218 -7.13 1.98 1.79
CA ALA A 218 -7.84 1.13 2.72
C ALA A 218 -9.35 1.39 2.76
N VAL A 219 -10.09 0.37 3.16
CA VAL A 219 -11.48 0.48 3.61
C VAL A 219 -11.60 -0.14 4.98
N THR A 220 -11.98 0.62 6.00
CA THR A 220 -12.12 0.08 7.35
C THR A 220 -13.59 -0.01 7.71
N MET A 221 -13.99 -1.12 8.33
CA MET A 221 -15.38 -1.38 8.68
C MET A 221 -15.53 -1.64 10.17
N HIS A 222 -16.52 -1.02 10.79
CA HIS A 222 -16.89 -1.26 12.18
C HIS A 222 -18.40 -1.42 12.29
N VAL A 223 -18.85 -2.33 13.13
CA VAL A 223 -20.28 -2.58 13.32
C VAL A 223 -20.63 -2.38 14.79
N ASN A 224 -21.49 -1.39 15.04
CA ASN A 224 -22.06 -1.12 16.34
C ASN A 224 -23.48 -1.70 16.46
N TYR A 225 -23.89 -2.08 17.68
CA TYR A 225 -25.19 -2.66 17.99
C TYR A 225 -25.99 -1.73 18.87
N ASP A 226 -27.00 -1.12 18.27
CA ASP A 226 -27.95 -0.27 18.96
C ASP A 226 -29.21 -1.09 19.16
N ASN A 227 -29.57 -1.55 20.36
CA ASN A 227 -30.82 -2.32 20.53
C ASN A 227 -32.03 -1.45 20.09
N PRO A 228 -32.83 -1.81 19.05
CA PRO A 228 -32.96 -3.12 18.38
C PRO A 228 -32.29 -3.32 16.99
N GLY A 229 -31.56 -2.36 16.43
CA GLY A 229 -30.85 -2.44 15.16
C GLY A 229 -29.32 -2.61 15.23
N TRP A 230 -28.65 -2.26 14.13
CA TRP A 230 -27.19 -2.22 14.04
C TRP A 230 -26.77 -1.12 13.05
N THR A 231 -25.58 -0.58 13.26
CA THR A 231 -25.00 0.47 12.42
C THR A 231 -23.61 0.02 12.00
N ALA A 232 -23.37 -0.17 10.70
CA ALA A 232 -22.03 -0.37 10.17
C ALA A 232 -21.45 0.95 9.68
N LEU A 233 -20.32 1.32 10.23
CA LEU A 233 -19.49 2.42 9.78
C LEU A 233 -18.44 1.87 8.81
N ILE A 234 -18.37 2.47 7.62
CA ILE A 234 -17.43 2.11 6.57
C ILE A 234 -16.64 3.37 6.22
N TRP A 235 -15.33 3.36 6.44
CA TRP A 235 -14.46 4.47 6.07
C TRP A 235 -13.59 4.09 4.88
N LEU A 236 -13.79 4.78 3.76
CA LEU A 236 -13.03 4.65 2.54
C LEU A 236 -11.93 5.72 2.50
N ASP A 237 -10.71 5.31 2.17
CA ASP A 237 -9.62 6.24 1.81
C ASP A 237 -9.91 7.04 0.53
N GLN A 238 -10.89 6.58 -0.25
CA GLN A 238 -11.32 7.22 -1.48
C GLN A 238 -11.98 8.56 -1.20
N GLY A 239 -11.48 9.60 -1.83
CA GLY A 239 -11.94 10.97 -1.67
C GLY A 239 -11.93 11.70 -3.02
N ARG A 240 -11.46 12.94 -3.03
CA ARG A 240 -11.24 13.75 -4.22
C ARG A 240 -10.21 13.09 -5.14
N ASP A 241 -10.26 13.39 -6.43
CA ASP A 241 -9.31 12.82 -7.38
C ASP A 241 -7.86 13.09 -6.97
N LEU A 242 -6.96 12.17 -7.33
CA LEU A 242 -5.54 12.24 -6.96
C LEU A 242 -4.89 13.57 -7.37
N HIS A 243 -5.31 14.17 -8.48
CA HIS A 243 -4.78 15.44 -9.01
C HIS A 243 -5.28 16.69 -8.25
N LEU A 244 -6.43 16.59 -7.57
CA LEU A 244 -7.00 17.65 -6.72
C LEU A 244 -6.62 17.48 -5.25
N SER A 245 -6.27 16.25 -4.89
CA SER A 245 -5.78 15.90 -3.57
C SER A 245 -4.37 16.41 -3.35
N ARG A 246 -3.98 16.46 -2.09
CA ARG A 246 -2.66 16.86 -1.66
C ARG A 246 -1.54 16.15 -2.44
N HIS A 247 -0.47 16.91 -2.71
CA HIS A 247 0.77 16.38 -3.26
C HIS A 247 1.44 15.37 -2.31
N GLY A 248 1.65 14.14 -2.80
CA GLY A 248 2.56 13.14 -2.24
C GLY A 248 3.78 12.93 -3.15
N PRO A 249 4.43 11.75 -3.14
CA PRO A 249 5.48 11.40 -4.11
C PRO A 249 4.98 11.52 -5.57
N TRP A 250 3.69 11.33 -5.80
CA TRP A 250 3.05 11.55 -7.10
C TRP A 250 2.95 13.03 -7.54
N ARG A 251 3.56 13.97 -6.82
CA ARG A 251 3.54 15.41 -7.18
C ARG A 251 4.08 15.66 -8.56
N ASP A 252 5.16 14.98 -8.92
CA ASP A 252 5.81 15.19 -10.21
C ASP A 252 4.97 14.62 -11.37
N LEU A 253 4.13 13.61 -11.09
CA LEU A 253 3.13 13.13 -12.02
C LEU A 253 2.05 14.18 -12.34
N GLN A 254 1.81 15.14 -11.43
CA GLN A 254 0.82 16.20 -11.63
C GLN A 254 1.37 17.42 -12.39
N ARG A 255 2.70 17.59 -12.49
CA ARG A 255 3.31 18.74 -13.17
C ARG A 255 3.19 18.69 -14.70
N GLY A 256 3.08 17.50 -15.29
CA GLY A 256 2.66 17.37 -16.68
C GLY A 256 1.15 17.54 -16.82
N ASN A 257 0.65 18.02 -17.97
CA ASN A 257 -0.79 18.18 -18.29
C ASN A 257 -1.69 17.26 -17.46
N ALA A 258 -2.40 17.83 -16.47
CA ALA A 258 -3.09 17.13 -15.39
C ALA A 258 -4.18 16.16 -15.89
N SER A 259 -4.63 16.33 -17.13
CA SER A 259 -5.62 15.49 -17.81
C SER A 259 -5.16 14.05 -18.12
N SER A 260 -3.92 13.67 -17.79
CA SER A 260 -3.34 12.36 -18.13
C SER A 260 -3.32 11.33 -16.99
N LEU A 261 -3.62 11.71 -15.74
CA LEU A 261 -3.64 10.76 -14.62
C LEU A 261 -4.98 10.04 -14.57
N ALA A 262 -5.16 9.05 -15.45
CA ALA A 262 -6.37 8.23 -15.48
C ALA A 262 -6.16 6.90 -14.71
N THR A 263 -6.89 6.71 -13.62
CA THR A 263 -6.93 5.42 -12.91
C THR A 263 -7.59 4.38 -13.81
N GLN A 264 -7.01 3.19 -13.91
CA GLN A 264 -7.70 2.08 -14.56
C GLN A 264 -8.95 1.71 -13.75
N PRO A 265 -10.10 1.44 -14.41
CA PRO A 265 -11.30 1.01 -13.71
C PRO A 265 -11.08 -0.37 -13.09
N ILE A 266 -11.69 -0.60 -11.93
CA ILE A 266 -11.70 -1.92 -11.29
C ILE A 266 -12.73 -2.79 -12.02
N ILE A 267 -12.25 -3.85 -12.67
CA ILE A 267 -13.10 -4.72 -13.47
C ILE A 267 -13.79 -5.74 -12.56
N GLN A 268 -15.08 -5.53 -12.29
CA GLN A 268 -15.90 -6.50 -11.57
C GLN A 268 -16.63 -7.43 -12.53
N TYR A 269 -16.41 -8.75 -12.39
CA TYR A 269 -17.27 -9.71 -13.07
C TYR A 269 -18.68 -9.68 -12.49
N ARG A 270 -19.67 -9.52 -13.38
CA ARG A 270 -21.07 -9.69 -13.04
C ARG A 270 -21.73 -10.59 -14.06
N LYS A 271 -22.32 -11.69 -13.56
CA LYS A 271 -23.01 -12.68 -14.41
C LYS A 271 -24.10 -11.99 -15.24
N ARG A 272 -23.97 -12.08 -16.57
CA ARG A 272 -24.92 -11.53 -17.56
C ARG A 272 -25.04 -10.00 -17.57
N ILE A 273 -24.08 -9.25 -17.02
CA ILE A 273 -24.14 -7.77 -17.04
C ILE A 273 -24.25 -7.20 -18.45
N ALA A 274 -23.53 -7.78 -19.42
CA ALA A 274 -23.60 -7.38 -20.82
C ALA A 274 -24.97 -7.62 -21.48
N LEU A 275 -25.82 -8.47 -20.89
CA LEU A 275 -27.17 -8.77 -21.39
C LEU A 275 -28.24 -7.90 -20.72
N GLN A 276 -27.90 -7.24 -19.61
CA GLN A 276 -28.79 -6.31 -18.94
C GLN A 276 -28.69 -4.98 -19.68
N GLY A 277 -29.51 -4.77 -20.71
CA GLY A 277 -29.51 -3.58 -21.57
C GLY A 277 -29.81 -2.24 -20.89
N GLY A 278 -29.68 -2.15 -19.56
CA GLY A 278 -29.67 -0.89 -18.83
C GLY A 278 -28.34 -0.19 -19.10
N GLY A 279 -28.39 1.00 -19.72
CA GLY A 279 -27.23 1.85 -19.86
C GLY A 279 -26.55 2.00 -18.50
N ALA A 280 -25.27 1.65 -18.40
CA ALA A 280 -24.51 1.85 -17.18
C ALA A 280 -24.69 3.32 -16.74
N PRO A 281 -24.96 3.60 -15.46
CA PRO A 281 -25.03 4.97 -14.96
C PRO A 281 -23.77 5.70 -15.40
N ARG A 282 -23.92 6.68 -16.29
CA ARG A 282 -22.79 7.45 -16.76
C ARG A 282 -22.27 8.23 -15.55
N PRO A 283 -20.98 8.11 -15.19
CA PRO A 283 -20.46 8.87 -14.07
C PRO A 283 -20.71 10.35 -14.33
N PRO A 284 -21.24 11.11 -13.35
CA PRO A 284 -21.63 12.51 -13.56
C PRO A 284 -20.48 13.36 -14.12
N ASN A 285 -19.22 12.99 -13.81
CA ASN A 285 -18.03 13.73 -14.21
C ASN A 285 -17.00 12.93 -15.06
N GLY A 286 -17.38 11.81 -15.67
CA GLY A 286 -16.58 11.15 -16.72
C GLY A 286 -15.24 10.49 -16.33
N GLN A 287 -14.65 10.76 -15.17
CA GLN A 287 -13.30 10.28 -14.80
C GLN A 287 -13.16 9.73 -13.36
N ALA A 288 -14.24 9.69 -12.58
CA ALA A 288 -14.16 9.21 -11.19
C ALA A 288 -13.76 7.73 -11.12
N SER A 289 -12.79 7.42 -10.25
CA SER A 289 -12.33 6.04 -10.00
C SER A 289 -13.48 5.14 -9.53
N SER A 290 -13.40 3.84 -9.81
CA SER A 290 -14.41 2.87 -9.39
C SER A 290 -14.64 2.85 -7.87
N GLY A 291 -13.60 3.16 -7.08
CA GLY A 291 -13.68 3.26 -5.63
C GLY A 291 -14.43 4.51 -5.14
N HIS A 292 -14.26 5.66 -5.80
CA HIS A 292 -14.97 6.90 -5.44
C HIS A 292 -16.49 6.73 -5.52
N GLN A 293 -16.95 6.00 -6.53
CA GLN A 293 -18.38 5.76 -6.74
C GLN A 293 -19.00 4.77 -5.77
N LEU A 294 -18.20 4.00 -5.01
CA LEU A 294 -18.69 2.96 -4.13
C LEU A 294 -19.71 3.53 -3.14
N ALA A 295 -19.40 4.63 -2.46
CA ALA A 295 -20.30 5.19 -1.46
C ALA A 295 -21.53 5.88 -2.04
N SER A 296 -21.51 6.37 -3.28
CA SER A 296 -22.67 7.03 -3.90
C SER A 296 -23.59 6.06 -4.65
N THR A 297 -23.02 4.97 -5.17
CA THR A 297 -23.73 3.97 -5.99
C THR A 297 -23.97 2.66 -5.26
N TYR A 298 -23.59 2.60 -3.99
CA TYR A 298 -23.87 1.46 -3.13
C TYR A 298 -25.35 1.11 -3.18
N GLY A 299 -25.70 -0.16 -3.34
CA GLY A 299 -27.11 -0.52 -3.51
C GLY A 299 -27.54 -0.75 -4.94
N SER A 300 -26.92 -0.07 -5.90
CA SER A 300 -27.32 -0.17 -7.32
C SER A 300 -27.23 -1.61 -7.85
N SER A 301 -26.32 -2.40 -7.29
CA SER A 301 -26.09 -3.79 -7.67
C SER A 301 -26.49 -4.82 -6.63
N LEU A 302 -26.98 -4.35 -5.48
CA LEU A 302 -27.04 -5.17 -4.27
C LEU A 302 -27.92 -6.41 -4.45
N ARG A 303 -27.28 -7.53 -4.13
CA ARG A 303 -27.95 -8.70 -3.54
C ARG A 303 -28.35 -8.34 -2.11
N PRO A 304 -29.26 -9.08 -1.46
CA PRO A 304 -29.81 -8.74 -0.13
C PRO A 304 -28.80 -8.67 1.04
N GLU A 305 -27.51 -8.77 0.76
CA GLU A 305 -26.43 -8.56 1.72
C GLU A 305 -25.72 -7.25 1.41
N ALA A 306 -25.99 -6.24 2.23
CA ALA A 306 -25.06 -5.14 2.43
C ALA A 306 -23.65 -5.72 2.68
N LEU A 307 -22.56 -5.06 2.33
CA LEU A 307 -21.15 -5.47 2.54
C LEU A 307 -20.58 -6.41 1.47
N ASP A 308 -21.35 -7.33 0.87
CA ASP A 308 -20.87 -8.19 -0.22
C ASP A 308 -20.27 -7.38 -1.40
N GLU A 309 -20.90 -6.25 -1.75
CA GLU A 309 -20.41 -5.36 -2.80
C GLU A 309 -19.02 -4.75 -2.50
N ILE A 310 -18.74 -4.43 -1.23
CA ILE A 310 -17.45 -3.88 -0.78
C ILE A 310 -16.36 -4.94 -0.95
N PHE A 311 -16.64 -6.16 -0.47
CA PHE A 311 -15.70 -7.27 -0.59
C PHE A 311 -15.42 -7.68 -2.04
N ARG A 312 -16.44 -7.68 -2.89
CA ARG A 312 -16.24 -8.00 -4.31
C ARG A 312 -15.41 -6.94 -5.01
N LEU A 313 -15.59 -5.67 -4.68
CA LEU A 313 -14.74 -4.60 -5.22
C LEU A 313 -13.29 -4.78 -4.78
N ALA A 314 -13.08 -5.12 -3.51
CA ALA A 314 -11.76 -5.42 -2.98
C ALA A 314 -11.08 -6.61 -3.68
N ILE A 315 -11.76 -7.75 -3.74
CA ILE A 315 -11.28 -8.96 -4.43
C ILE A 315 -10.95 -8.66 -5.89
N ALA A 316 -11.81 -7.91 -6.58
CA ALA A 316 -11.57 -7.54 -7.97
C ALA A 316 -10.34 -6.65 -8.12
N SER A 317 -10.16 -5.67 -7.23
CA SER A 317 -8.98 -4.79 -7.21
C SER A 317 -7.71 -5.59 -6.97
N GLU A 318 -7.73 -6.50 -6.00
CA GLU A 318 -6.60 -7.35 -5.63
C GLU A 318 -6.24 -8.31 -6.77
N SER A 319 -7.23 -8.96 -7.38
CA SER A 319 -7.04 -9.83 -8.54
C SER A 319 -6.41 -9.11 -9.73
N GLN A 320 -6.87 -7.89 -10.02
CA GLN A 320 -6.34 -7.05 -11.09
C GLN A 320 -4.90 -6.64 -10.81
N PHE A 321 -4.60 -6.29 -9.56
CA PHE A 321 -3.25 -5.98 -9.12
C PHE A 321 -2.29 -7.16 -9.24
N LEU A 322 -2.64 -8.34 -8.70
CA LEU A 322 -1.80 -9.54 -8.82
C LEU A 322 -1.60 -9.98 -10.28
N THR A 323 -2.60 -9.75 -11.14
CA THR A 323 -2.46 -9.98 -12.59
C THR A 323 -1.45 -9.04 -13.23
N PHE A 324 -1.47 -7.76 -12.86
CA PHE A 324 -0.48 -6.78 -13.28
C PHE A 324 0.92 -7.16 -12.76
N VAL A 325 1.04 -7.52 -11.48
CA VAL A 325 2.30 -7.96 -10.89
C VAL A 325 2.89 -9.17 -11.61
N LEU A 326 2.07 -10.16 -12.00
CA LEU A 326 2.54 -11.28 -12.82
C LEU A 326 3.18 -10.80 -14.15
N HIS A 327 2.65 -9.75 -14.77
CA HIS A 327 3.24 -9.16 -15.97
C HIS A 327 4.60 -8.52 -15.67
N GLU A 328 4.70 -7.75 -14.58
CA GLU A 328 5.95 -7.13 -14.13
C GLU A 328 7.02 -8.16 -13.77
N ILE A 329 6.66 -9.26 -13.11
CA ILE A 329 7.58 -10.37 -12.82
C ILE A 329 8.17 -10.93 -14.13
N LYS A 330 7.32 -11.17 -15.13
CA LYS A 330 7.78 -11.69 -16.43
C LYS A 330 8.71 -10.70 -17.13
N ARG A 331 8.37 -9.41 -17.09
CA ARG A 331 9.19 -8.33 -17.65
C ARG A 331 10.56 -8.26 -16.97
N ALA A 332 10.59 -8.18 -15.64
CA ALA A 332 11.81 -8.09 -14.86
C ALA A 332 12.75 -9.28 -15.05
N ILE A 333 12.21 -10.51 -15.18
CA ILE A 333 13.00 -11.71 -15.50
C ILE A 333 13.57 -11.63 -16.92
N THR A 334 12.78 -11.16 -17.89
CA THR A 334 13.23 -11.05 -19.30
C THR A 334 14.30 -9.98 -19.48
N ASP A 335 14.18 -8.87 -18.74
CA ASP A 335 15.08 -7.71 -18.81
C ASP A 335 16.30 -7.81 -17.85
N ASP A 336 16.46 -8.94 -17.14
CA ASP A 336 17.52 -9.20 -16.15
C ASP A 336 17.60 -8.11 -15.04
N GLN A 337 16.44 -7.61 -14.60
CA GLN A 337 16.33 -6.54 -13.59
C GLN A 337 16.08 -7.13 -12.19
N ILE A 338 17.13 -7.61 -11.52
CA ILE A 338 17.03 -8.24 -10.17
C ILE A 338 16.39 -7.30 -9.15
N GLN A 339 16.71 -6.00 -9.18
CA GLN A 339 16.19 -5.03 -8.21
C GLN A 339 14.67 -4.84 -8.34
N ASP A 340 14.16 -4.79 -9.57
CA ASP A 340 12.72 -4.69 -9.82
C ASP A 340 12.00 -5.92 -9.29
N LEU A 341 12.58 -7.11 -9.50
CA LEU A 341 12.01 -8.36 -9.01
C LEU A 341 12.01 -8.46 -7.48
N GLN A 342 13.06 -7.94 -6.82
CA GLN A 342 13.12 -7.85 -5.35
C GLN A 342 12.07 -6.87 -4.80
N HIS A 343 11.88 -5.72 -5.45
CA HIS A 343 10.83 -4.77 -5.08
C HIS A 343 9.44 -5.41 -5.21
N VAL A 344 9.18 -6.07 -6.35
CA VAL A 344 7.91 -6.76 -6.59
C VAL A 344 7.69 -7.91 -5.60
N LEU A 345 8.73 -8.67 -5.25
CA LEU A 345 8.64 -9.72 -4.23
C LEU A 345 8.15 -9.16 -2.89
N ALA A 346 8.79 -8.12 -2.37
CA ALA A 346 8.41 -7.50 -1.10
C ALA A 346 6.94 -7.02 -1.12
N LEU A 347 6.50 -6.47 -2.26
CA LEU A 347 5.12 -6.01 -2.44
C LEU A 347 4.12 -7.17 -2.43
N VAL A 348 4.41 -8.28 -3.12
CA VAL A 348 3.53 -9.46 -3.13
C VAL A 348 3.46 -10.12 -1.76
N GLU A 349 4.57 -10.18 -1.02
CA GLU A 349 4.60 -10.72 0.34
C GLU A 349 3.69 -9.93 1.28
N ASP A 350 3.73 -8.60 1.23
CA ASP A 350 2.84 -7.73 2.02
C ASP A 350 1.36 -7.95 1.67
N HIS A 351 1.03 -8.05 0.38
CA HIS A 351 -0.32 -8.37 -0.08
C HIS A 351 -0.76 -9.79 0.35
N CYS A 352 0.14 -10.77 0.35
CA CYS A 352 -0.12 -12.14 0.81
C CYS A 352 -0.52 -12.15 2.31
N ASP A 353 0.20 -11.40 3.13
CA ASP A 353 -0.10 -11.25 4.55
C ASP A 353 -1.47 -10.58 4.77
N HIS A 354 -1.78 -9.52 4.01
CA HIS A 354 -3.09 -8.87 4.03
C HIS A 354 -4.23 -9.81 3.62
N ILE A 355 -4.06 -10.59 2.55
CA ILE A 355 -5.07 -11.57 2.10
C ILE A 355 -5.28 -12.64 3.19
N ARG A 356 -4.21 -13.12 3.83
CA ARG A 356 -4.29 -14.12 4.91
C ARG A 356 -5.05 -13.59 6.13
N GLU A 357 -4.82 -12.33 6.49
CA GLU A 357 -5.53 -11.66 7.58
C GLU A 357 -7.03 -11.50 7.27
N ASN A 358 -7.36 -11.03 6.08
CA ASN A 358 -8.74 -10.89 5.61
C ASN A 358 -9.44 -12.26 5.56
N LEU A 359 -8.76 -13.30 5.06
CA LEU A 359 -9.29 -14.66 5.04
C LEU A 359 -9.57 -15.19 6.45
N SER A 360 -8.66 -14.97 7.40
CA SER A 360 -8.85 -15.34 8.81
C SER A 360 -10.07 -14.63 9.42
N SER A 361 -10.22 -13.33 9.14
CA SER A 361 -11.36 -12.52 9.57
C SER A 361 -12.68 -13.05 9.00
N VAL A 362 -12.74 -13.36 7.70
CA VAL A 362 -13.95 -13.94 7.08
C VAL A 362 -14.21 -15.36 7.59
N LYS A 363 -13.18 -16.19 7.81
CA LYS A 363 -13.31 -17.54 8.36
C LYS A 363 -13.93 -17.54 9.76
N SER A 364 -13.44 -16.67 10.64
CA SER A 364 -14.00 -16.50 11.99
C SER A 364 -15.46 -16.07 11.98
N GLY A 365 -15.95 -15.47 10.89
CA GLY A 365 -17.32 -14.97 10.78
C GLY A 365 -17.58 -13.73 11.62
N GLY A 366 -16.51 -13.02 12.00
CA GLY A 366 -16.58 -11.84 12.85
C GLY A 366 -16.84 -12.17 14.32
N HIS A 367 -17.08 -11.12 15.11
CA HIS A 367 -17.41 -11.24 16.53
C HIS A 367 -18.75 -11.97 16.73
N ALA A 368 -18.97 -12.60 17.89
CA ALA A 368 -20.23 -13.31 18.20
C ALA A 368 -21.49 -12.44 18.08
N LYS A 369 -21.31 -11.12 18.17
CA LYS A 369 -22.38 -10.12 18.00
C LYS A 369 -22.65 -9.76 16.52
N TRP A 370 -21.80 -10.15 15.55
CA TRP A 370 -21.92 -9.79 14.11
C TRP A 370 -23.38 -9.88 13.63
N PRO A 371 -23.93 -8.88 12.89
CA PRO A 371 -25.35 -8.91 12.57
C PRO A 371 -25.63 -10.15 11.73
N LYS A 372 -26.58 -10.95 12.18
CA LYS A 372 -26.98 -12.15 11.46
C LYS A 372 -28.04 -11.77 10.44
N ALA A 373 -27.89 -12.29 9.23
CA ALA A 373 -28.91 -12.11 8.21
C ALA A 373 -30.30 -12.54 8.73
N PRO A 374 -31.38 -11.83 8.33
CA PRO A 374 -32.75 -12.24 8.59
C PRO A 374 -32.98 -13.68 8.14
N LYS A 375 -33.89 -14.42 8.79
CA LYS A 375 -34.11 -15.86 8.51
C LYS A 375 -34.27 -16.16 7.00
N LYS A 376 -34.98 -15.29 6.27
CA LYS A 376 -35.21 -15.38 4.82
C LYS A 376 -33.91 -15.31 3.98
N LEU A 377 -32.89 -14.60 4.48
CA LEU A 377 -31.64 -14.29 3.78
C LEU A 377 -30.44 -15.10 4.29
N ARG A 378 -30.59 -15.89 5.37
CA ARG A 378 -29.48 -16.64 5.98
C ARG A 378 -28.78 -17.59 5.02
N ALA A 379 -29.55 -18.31 4.20
CA ALA A 379 -28.97 -19.24 3.23
C ALA A 379 -28.13 -18.51 2.17
N THR A 380 -28.62 -17.37 1.68
CA THR A 380 -27.89 -16.51 0.74
C THR A 380 -26.62 -15.94 1.38
N ALA A 381 -26.72 -15.45 2.63
CA ALA A 381 -25.59 -14.89 3.36
C ALA A 381 -24.51 -15.92 3.65
N LEU A 382 -24.90 -17.15 3.97
CA LEU A 382 -23.96 -18.24 4.13
C LEU A 382 -23.27 -18.59 2.80
N ALA A 383 -24.04 -18.70 1.71
CA ALA A 383 -23.49 -19.01 0.38
C ALA A 383 -22.53 -17.91 -0.13
N ASN A 384 -22.85 -16.64 0.09
CA ASN A 384 -21.97 -15.53 -0.28
C ASN A 384 -20.73 -15.48 0.62
N LYS A 385 -20.84 -15.76 1.93
CA LYS A 385 -19.67 -15.91 2.81
C LYS A 385 -18.76 -17.04 2.33
N GLU A 386 -19.31 -18.19 1.98
CA GLU A 386 -18.54 -19.32 1.44
C GLU A 386 -17.86 -18.96 0.11
N GLN A 387 -18.54 -18.22 -0.77
CA GLN A 387 -17.94 -17.74 -2.01
C GLN A 387 -16.80 -16.76 -1.74
N LEU A 388 -17.00 -15.79 -0.84
CA LEU A 388 -15.99 -14.83 -0.41
C LEU A 388 -14.74 -15.53 0.15
N GLN A 389 -14.94 -16.59 0.94
CA GLN A 389 -13.82 -17.42 1.44
C GLN A 389 -13.05 -18.08 0.30
N LYS A 390 -13.74 -18.70 -0.66
CA LYS A 390 -13.12 -19.34 -1.82
C LYS A 390 -12.34 -18.35 -2.68
N ASP A 391 -12.90 -17.16 -2.88
CA ASP A 391 -12.26 -16.11 -3.67
C ASP A 391 -10.97 -15.62 -2.98
N LEU A 392 -10.99 -15.41 -1.66
CA LEU A 392 -9.80 -15.05 -0.88
C LEU A 392 -8.77 -16.19 -0.82
N GLU A 393 -9.18 -17.44 -0.70
CA GLU A 393 -8.30 -18.61 -0.76
C GLU A 393 -7.61 -18.70 -2.13
N TYR A 394 -8.35 -18.45 -3.21
CA TYR A 394 -7.79 -18.39 -4.55
C TYR A 394 -6.74 -17.28 -4.67
N LEU A 395 -7.05 -16.06 -4.20
CA LEU A 395 -6.08 -14.95 -4.23
C LEU A 395 -4.83 -15.25 -3.40
N LEU A 396 -4.97 -15.90 -2.25
CA LEU A 396 -3.85 -16.29 -1.40
C LEU A 396 -2.92 -17.26 -2.15
N VAL A 397 -3.47 -18.37 -2.67
CA VAL A 397 -2.70 -19.35 -3.45
C VAL A 397 -2.06 -18.70 -4.68
N TYR A 398 -2.77 -17.79 -5.34
CA TYR A 398 -2.25 -17.07 -6.49
C TYR A 398 -1.06 -16.17 -6.11
N SER A 399 -1.17 -15.42 -5.02
CA SER A 399 -0.09 -14.57 -4.49
C SER A 399 1.13 -15.38 -4.05
N GLU A 400 0.94 -16.51 -3.35
CA GLU A 400 2.02 -17.42 -2.94
C GLU A 400 2.77 -17.96 -4.17
N HIS A 401 2.06 -18.33 -5.23
CA HIS A 401 2.68 -18.74 -6.48
C HIS A 401 3.47 -17.58 -7.15
N LEU A 402 3.05 -16.31 -7.00
CA LEU A 402 3.83 -15.17 -7.49
C LEU A 402 5.11 -14.97 -6.65
N VAL A 403 5.05 -15.14 -5.32
CA VAL A 403 6.23 -15.15 -4.43
C VAL A 403 7.23 -16.22 -4.88
N ASP A 404 6.77 -17.45 -5.13
CA ASP A 404 7.61 -18.54 -5.61
C ASP A 404 8.28 -18.20 -6.95
N ARG A 405 7.53 -17.58 -7.88
CA ARG A 405 8.06 -17.15 -9.19
C ARG A 405 9.10 -16.05 -9.05
N CYS A 406 8.89 -15.07 -8.17
CA CYS A 406 9.88 -14.03 -7.88
C CYS A 406 11.16 -14.66 -7.33
N THR A 407 11.04 -15.50 -6.30
CA THR A 407 12.17 -16.16 -5.65
C THR A 407 12.95 -17.05 -6.61
N GLY A 408 12.23 -17.82 -7.44
CA GLY A 408 12.82 -18.63 -8.51
C GLY A 408 13.52 -17.80 -9.57
N GLY A 409 12.90 -16.70 -10.02
CA GLY A 409 13.49 -15.76 -10.98
C GLY A 409 14.77 -15.11 -10.46
N ILE A 410 14.76 -14.62 -9.21
CA ILE A 410 15.94 -14.07 -8.53
C ILE A 410 17.06 -15.11 -8.49
N SER A 411 16.75 -16.35 -8.12
CA SER A 411 17.74 -17.43 -8.03
C SER A 411 18.38 -17.76 -9.38
N VAL A 412 17.58 -17.80 -10.46
CA VAL A 412 18.08 -18.03 -11.83
C VAL A 412 18.99 -16.88 -12.27
N MET A 413 18.57 -15.63 -12.08
CA MET A 413 19.34 -14.45 -12.47
C MET A 413 20.64 -14.31 -11.66
N MET A 414 20.62 -14.64 -10.36
CA MET A 414 21.83 -14.69 -9.53
C MET A 414 22.82 -15.75 -10.01
N ASN A 415 22.34 -16.95 -10.36
CA ASN A 415 23.20 -18.02 -10.89
C ASN A 415 23.81 -17.65 -12.23
N GLU A 416 23.04 -16.99 -13.11
CA GLU A 416 23.54 -16.49 -14.39
C GLU A 416 24.59 -15.39 -14.22
N ALA A 417 24.35 -14.43 -13.32
CA ALA A 417 25.31 -13.38 -12.98
C ALA A 417 26.61 -13.96 -12.42
N MET A 418 26.51 -14.95 -11.52
CA MET A 418 27.68 -15.69 -11.00
C MET A 418 28.44 -16.42 -12.10
N PHE A 419 27.75 -17.05 -13.05
CA PHE A 419 28.39 -17.72 -14.18
C PHE A 419 29.14 -16.73 -15.07
N LYS A 420 28.51 -15.60 -15.43
CA LYS A 420 29.15 -14.51 -16.20
C LYS A 420 30.37 -13.95 -15.46
N GLN A 421 30.29 -13.79 -14.14
CA GLN A 421 31.42 -13.32 -13.32
C GLN A 421 32.57 -14.33 -13.30
N SER A 422 32.27 -15.63 -13.17
CA SER A 422 33.26 -16.71 -13.23
C SER A 422 33.98 -16.73 -14.57
N GLN A 423 33.24 -16.62 -15.69
CA GLN A 423 33.83 -16.56 -17.03
C GLN A 423 34.76 -15.35 -17.19
N ARG A 424 34.34 -14.16 -16.73
CA ARG A 424 35.20 -12.96 -16.75
C ARG A 424 36.46 -13.14 -15.92
N ALA A 425 36.38 -13.80 -14.77
CA ALA A 425 37.56 -14.08 -13.93
C ALA A 425 38.53 -15.04 -14.63
N ILE A 426 38.03 -16.03 -15.36
CA ILE A 426 38.85 -16.94 -16.17
C ILE A 426 39.56 -16.17 -17.30
N GLU A 427 38.83 -15.33 -18.04
CA GLU A 427 39.40 -14.49 -19.12
C GLU A 427 40.46 -13.51 -18.59
N GLN A 428 40.23 -12.89 -17.44
CA GLN A 428 41.21 -12.04 -16.76
C GLN A 428 42.45 -12.81 -16.30
N THR A 429 42.26 -14.04 -15.82
CA THR A 429 43.36 -14.92 -15.42
C THR A 429 44.21 -15.30 -16.64
N GLU A 430 43.59 -15.63 -17.77
CA GLU A 430 44.29 -15.92 -19.03
C GLU A 430 45.09 -14.70 -19.53
N ALA A 431 44.47 -13.52 -19.51
CA ALA A 431 45.15 -12.27 -19.86
C ALA A 431 46.35 -11.99 -18.94
N THR A 432 46.19 -12.25 -17.64
CA THR A 432 47.28 -12.09 -16.65
C THR A 432 48.41 -13.09 -16.89
N ILE A 433 48.10 -14.34 -17.25
CA ILE A 433 49.08 -15.36 -17.62
C ILE A 433 49.88 -14.90 -18.85
N LYS A 434 49.20 -14.44 -19.91
CA LYS A 434 49.83 -13.91 -21.12
C LYS A 434 50.74 -12.72 -20.82
N LEU A 435 50.27 -11.77 -20.01
CA LEU A 435 51.05 -10.61 -19.60
C LEU A 435 52.28 -11.00 -18.75
N ARG A 436 52.10 -11.95 -17.82
CA ARG A 436 53.20 -12.46 -16.98
C ARG A 436 54.27 -13.16 -17.82
N PHE A 437 53.85 -13.94 -18.82
CA PHE A 437 54.75 -14.59 -19.77
C PHE A 437 55.49 -13.57 -20.65
N ALA A 438 54.80 -12.57 -21.19
CA ALA A 438 55.43 -11.49 -21.94
C ALA A 438 56.46 -10.71 -21.09
N GLY A 439 56.11 -10.39 -19.84
CA GLY A 439 57.03 -9.74 -18.90
C GLY A 439 58.22 -10.64 -18.48
N PHE A 440 58.06 -11.97 -18.52
CA PHE A 440 59.18 -12.89 -18.36
C PHE A 440 60.12 -12.84 -19.57
N LEU A 441 59.58 -12.91 -20.80
CA LEU A 441 60.36 -12.81 -22.03
C LEU A 441 61.11 -11.47 -22.13
N PHE A 442 60.46 -10.35 -21.81
CA PHE A 442 61.09 -9.04 -21.81
C PHE A 442 62.25 -8.92 -20.80
N ARG A 443 62.10 -9.53 -19.62
CA ARG A 443 63.20 -9.59 -18.63
C ARG A 443 64.35 -10.48 -19.10
N ALA A 444 64.05 -11.55 -19.83
CA ALA A 444 65.07 -12.41 -20.41
C ALA A 444 65.85 -11.67 -21.51
N SER A 445 65.18 -10.95 -22.42
CA SER A 445 65.84 -10.17 -23.46
C SER A 445 66.75 -9.07 -22.89
N PHE A 446 66.31 -8.37 -21.83
CA PHE A 446 67.13 -7.35 -21.18
C PHE A 446 68.43 -7.91 -20.58
N ARG A 447 68.40 -9.14 -20.04
CA ARG A 447 69.63 -9.81 -19.58
C ARG A 447 70.55 -10.14 -20.74
N CYS A 448 70.02 -10.63 -21.87
CA CYS A 448 70.83 -10.95 -23.04
C CYS A 448 71.56 -9.71 -23.60
N ASP A 449 70.89 -8.56 -23.69
CA ASP A 449 71.51 -7.32 -24.19
C ASP A 449 72.65 -6.84 -23.28
N PHE A 450 72.51 -6.99 -21.96
CA PHE A 450 73.56 -6.63 -21.01
C PHE A 450 74.82 -7.51 -21.15
N PHE A 451 74.65 -8.78 -21.51
CA PHE A 451 75.78 -9.68 -21.78
C PHE A 451 76.37 -9.49 -23.19
N LEU A 452 75.56 -9.11 -24.19
CA LEU A 452 76.03 -8.82 -25.55
C LEU A 452 76.82 -7.50 -25.65
N PHE A 453 76.46 -6.48 -24.86
CA PHE A 453 77.18 -5.21 -24.86
C PHE A 453 78.58 -5.26 -24.23
N ASN A 454 78.91 -6.31 -23.48
CA ASN A 454 80.22 -6.49 -22.85
C ASN A 454 81.21 -7.34 -23.67
N VAL A 455 80.83 -7.82 -24.86
CA VAL A 455 81.72 -8.64 -25.73
C VAL A 455 82.54 -7.78 -26.71
N GLY A 456 82.44 -6.45 -26.63
CA GLY A 456 83.23 -5.52 -27.44
C GLY A 456 84.68 -5.32 -27.00
N GLU A 457 85.02 -5.60 -25.74
CA GLU A 457 86.36 -5.32 -25.20
C GLU A 457 86.84 -6.45 -24.27
N GLY A 458 87.51 -7.45 -24.83
CA GLY A 458 88.26 -8.46 -24.05
C GLY A 458 87.65 -9.85 -24.12
N GLY A 459 88.36 -10.76 -24.80
CA GLY A 459 87.84 -12.04 -25.24
C GLY A 459 87.82 -13.17 -24.20
N GLU A 460 86.94 -14.13 -24.46
CA GLU A 460 87.16 -15.57 -24.26
C GLU A 460 85.98 -16.32 -24.89
N ARG A 461 86.25 -17.14 -25.92
CA ARG A 461 85.23 -17.84 -26.72
C ARG A 461 84.77 -19.18 -26.10
N ASP A 462 85.27 -19.59 -24.93
CA ASP A 462 85.12 -20.97 -24.41
C ASP A 462 84.00 -21.16 -23.37
N ALA A 463 83.24 -20.14 -22.98
CA ALA A 463 82.26 -20.27 -21.89
C ALA A 463 80.85 -20.73 -22.33
N PHE A 464 80.48 -20.59 -23.61
CA PHE A 464 79.08 -20.80 -24.05
C PHE A 464 78.71 -22.27 -24.34
N GLU A 465 79.67 -23.17 -24.54
CA GLU A 465 79.40 -24.58 -24.85
C GLU A 465 78.96 -25.42 -23.64
N ARG A 466 79.19 -24.96 -22.40
CA ARG A 466 78.88 -25.73 -21.18
C ARG A 466 77.44 -25.59 -20.67
N LEU A 467 76.65 -24.67 -21.22
CA LEU A 467 75.27 -24.40 -20.76
C LEU A 467 74.18 -25.04 -21.65
N GLY A 468 74.53 -25.76 -22.71
CA GLY A 468 73.56 -26.51 -23.54
C GLY A 468 72.50 -25.67 -24.26
N LEU A 469 72.64 -24.34 -24.28
CA LEU A 469 71.73 -23.42 -24.98
C LEU A 469 72.33 -23.05 -26.35
N GLY A 470 71.97 -23.82 -27.37
CA GLY A 470 72.40 -23.55 -28.74
C GLY A 470 71.65 -22.36 -29.35
N CYS A 471 72.35 -21.23 -29.54
CA CYS A 471 71.81 -20.10 -30.30
C CYS A 471 72.31 -20.19 -31.75
N ARG A 472 71.42 -20.48 -32.71
CA ARG A 472 71.73 -20.40 -34.15
C ARG A 472 71.45 -18.99 -34.66
N VAL A 473 72.50 -18.30 -35.05
CA VAL A 473 72.41 -17.06 -35.83
C VAL A 473 72.27 -17.45 -37.30
N CYS A 474 71.08 -17.26 -37.88
CA CYS A 474 70.91 -17.30 -39.34
C CYS A 474 71.26 -15.92 -39.91
N GLY A 475 72.26 -15.89 -40.78
CA GLY A 475 72.67 -14.69 -41.50
C GLY A 475 71.70 -14.33 -42.63
N ASP A 476 71.70 -13.04 -42.95
CA ASP A 476 71.06 -12.36 -44.08
C ASP A 476 69.54 -12.14 -43.98
N VAL A 477 69.13 -11.37 -42.96
CA VAL A 477 68.45 -10.05 -43.01
C VAL A 477 68.39 -9.56 -41.56
N GLY A 478 68.66 -8.28 -41.30
CA GLY A 478 68.86 -7.69 -39.95
C GLY A 478 67.67 -7.74 -38.99
N ALA A 479 67.30 -8.93 -38.52
CA ALA A 479 66.41 -9.18 -37.40
C ALA A 479 66.86 -10.44 -36.65
N VAL A 480 67.30 -10.29 -35.39
CA VAL A 480 67.61 -11.41 -34.52
C VAL A 480 66.30 -11.97 -33.96
N ILE A 481 65.88 -13.14 -34.45
CA ILE A 481 64.74 -13.88 -33.90
C ILE A 481 65.30 -14.93 -32.92
N CYS A 482 65.16 -14.68 -31.61
CA CYS A 482 65.36 -15.72 -30.61
C CYS A 482 64.15 -16.66 -30.61
N ALA A 483 64.27 -17.83 -31.24
CA ALA A 483 63.27 -18.89 -31.12
C ALA A 483 63.46 -19.62 -29.78
N VAL A 484 62.46 -19.54 -28.90
CA VAL A 484 62.37 -20.38 -27.70
C VAL A 484 61.48 -21.56 -28.03
N GLU A 485 62.06 -22.75 -28.15
CA GLU A 485 61.31 -23.99 -28.35
C GLU A 485 60.70 -24.43 -27.02
N VAL A 486 59.39 -24.27 -26.87
CA VAL A 486 58.64 -24.78 -25.71
C VAL A 486 58.19 -26.19 -26.02
N ARG A 487 58.84 -27.20 -25.42
CA ARG A 487 58.32 -28.57 -25.43
C ARG A 487 57.10 -28.65 -24.51
N SER A 488 55.94 -28.93 -25.10
CA SER A 488 54.72 -29.30 -24.39
C SER A 488 54.93 -30.65 -23.69
N GLY A 489 54.78 -30.66 -22.36
CA GLY A 489 54.62 -31.87 -21.54
C GLY A 489 53.17 -32.01 -21.12
#